data_AF-A0A502EMM9-F1
#
_entry.id   AF-A0A502EMM9-F1
#
_cell.length_a   1.000
_cell.length_b   1.000
_cell.length_c   1.000
_cell.angle_alpha   90.00
_cell.angle_beta   90.00
_cell.angle_gamma   90.00
#
_symmetry.space_group_name_H-M   'P 1'
#
loop_
_entity.id
_entity.type
_entity.pdbx_description
1 polymer ?
#
loop_
_entity_poly.entity_id
_entity_poly.type
_entity_poly.pdbx_seq_one_letter_code
_entity_poly.pdbx_strand_id
1 'polypeptide(L)'
;MLKKTFILFLLLFFSFSSGKDSTIVIKKEAKNDTIVIKIEQSKIAEIIKPIEKYAGFTLEEWKTFAVIFIPLFVLFITNLVTLGKIRKETKESIRKELIITLIKNKKEQLEKYYDPIIAYLSINESIFNSFGPKSFPSEDIKKEVAANLWLGMRESIIVQNNSKIDEIIKSHSHLISSNDDLNIYLNFIKHSTSYEHFIKNPSERHSEFPYPATILESTSTRRAEIISEIESIENNVKTILNELKS
;
A
#
# COMPACT_ATOMS: atom_id res chain seq x y z
N MET A 1 -3.31 -32.36 -36.24
CA MET A 1 -4.66 -32.11 -36.80
C MET A 1 -5.66 -31.55 -35.77
N LEU A 2 -5.69 -32.01 -34.51
CA LEU A 2 -6.65 -31.58 -33.47
C LEU A 2 -6.72 -30.06 -33.15
N LYS A 3 -5.61 -29.31 -33.28
CA LYS A 3 -5.60 -27.87 -32.98
C LYS A 3 -6.37 -27.03 -34.00
N LYS A 4 -6.44 -27.46 -35.27
CA LYS A 4 -7.15 -26.72 -36.32
C LYS A 4 -8.67 -26.94 -36.26
N THR A 5 -9.10 -28.14 -35.85
CA THR A 5 -10.53 -28.45 -35.68
C THR A 5 -11.14 -27.74 -34.47
N PHE A 6 -10.40 -27.60 -33.37
CA PHE A 6 -10.90 -26.88 -32.18
C PHE A 6 -11.07 -25.37 -32.41
N ILE A 7 -10.13 -24.72 -33.11
CA ILE A 7 -10.23 -23.30 -33.47
C ILE A 7 -11.40 -23.07 -34.44
N LEU A 8 -11.63 -23.99 -35.38
CA LEU A 8 -12.77 -23.92 -36.30
C LEU A 8 -14.11 -24.07 -35.56
N PHE A 9 -14.18 -24.94 -34.56
CA PHE A 9 -15.38 -25.14 -33.74
C PHE A 9 -15.68 -23.91 -32.87
N LEU A 10 -14.64 -23.28 -32.31
CA LEU A 10 -14.78 -22.05 -31.53
C LEU A 10 -15.24 -20.87 -32.40
N LEU A 11 -14.69 -20.75 -33.61
CA LEU A 11 -15.11 -19.75 -34.59
C LEU A 11 -16.56 -19.98 -35.04
N LEU A 12 -16.96 -21.22 -35.30
CA LEU A 12 -18.35 -21.56 -35.64
C LEU A 12 -19.33 -21.25 -34.50
N PHE A 13 -18.94 -21.46 -33.25
CA PHE A 13 -19.77 -21.15 -32.08
C PHE A 13 -19.96 -19.63 -31.90
N PHE A 14 -18.90 -18.83 -32.13
CA PHE A 14 -18.99 -17.37 -32.14
C PHE A 14 -19.82 -16.84 -33.33
N SER A 15 -19.72 -17.47 -34.50
CA SER A 15 -20.54 -17.12 -35.67
C SER A 15 -22.03 -17.45 -35.48
N PHE A 16 -22.37 -18.48 -34.70
CA PHE A 16 -23.77 -18.84 -34.43
C PHE A 16 -24.43 -17.94 -33.37
N SER A 17 -23.65 -17.37 -32.45
CA SER A 17 -24.15 -16.43 -31.43
C SER A 17 -24.36 -15.00 -31.96
N SER A 18 -23.86 -14.68 -33.15
CA SER A 18 -24.05 -13.38 -33.82
C SER A 18 -25.03 -13.50 -34.99
N GLY A 19 -26.16 -14.17 -34.77
CA GLY A 19 -27.25 -14.24 -35.75
C GLY A 19 -28.11 -12.97 -35.72
N LYS A 20 -27.76 -11.98 -36.56
CA LYS A 20 -28.71 -11.09 -37.27
C LYS A 20 -27.95 -10.09 -38.15
N ASP A 21 -27.56 -10.54 -39.34
CA ASP A 21 -27.48 -9.62 -40.49
C ASP A 21 -28.90 -9.46 -41.05
N SER A 22 -29.74 -8.66 -40.36
CA SER A 22 -30.89 -8.07 -41.01
C SER A 22 -30.39 -6.84 -41.77
N THR A 23 -30.26 -6.94 -43.09
CA THR A 23 -30.02 -5.77 -43.94
C THR A 23 -31.27 -4.89 -43.91
N ILE A 24 -31.25 -3.86 -43.06
CA ILE A 24 -32.31 -2.85 -43.02
C ILE A 24 -32.06 -1.90 -44.19
N VAL A 25 -32.86 -1.98 -45.24
CA VAL A 25 -32.83 -1.01 -46.34
C VAL A 25 -33.70 0.19 -45.96
N ILE A 26 -33.07 1.30 -45.58
CA ILE A 26 -33.76 2.55 -45.28
C ILE A 26 -33.94 3.34 -46.58
N LYS A 27 -35.17 3.49 -47.06
CA LYS A 27 -35.51 4.45 -48.13
C LYS A 27 -36.12 5.71 -47.52
N LYS A 28 -35.52 6.86 -47.83
CA LYS A 28 -35.96 8.18 -47.39
C LYS A 28 -36.75 8.84 -48.53
N GLU A 29 -38.03 9.11 -48.32
CA GLU A 29 -38.82 9.99 -49.18
C GLU A 29 -39.22 11.23 -48.38
N ALA A 30 -38.89 12.42 -48.90
CA ALA A 30 -39.23 13.69 -48.28
C ALA A 30 -40.47 14.27 -48.96
N LYS A 31 -41.54 14.44 -48.19
CA LYS A 31 -42.73 15.20 -48.62
C LYS A 31 -43.28 15.96 -47.41
N ASN A 32 -43.31 17.29 -47.52
CA ASN A 32 -43.90 18.26 -46.57
C ASN A 32 -43.58 18.03 -45.08
N ASP A 33 -42.37 18.41 -44.69
CA ASP A 33 -41.90 18.69 -43.31
C ASP A 33 -42.21 17.66 -42.20
N THR A 34 -42.54 16.43 -42.57
CA THR A 34 -42.67 15.31 -41.63
C THR A 34 -41.90 14.11 -42.18
N ILE A 35 -40.92 13.60 -41.42
CA ILE A 35 -40.17 12.40 -41.79
C ILE A 35 -41.02 11.18 -41.38
N VAL A 36 -41.58 10.47 -42.35
CA VAL A 36 -42.28 9.19 -42.11
C VAL A 36 -41.33 8.05 -42.45
N ILE A 37 -40.85 7.33 -41.43
CA ILE A 37 -40.04 6.12 -41.60
C ILE A 37 -40.99 4.94 -41.79
N LYS A 38 -41.06 4.40 -43.01
CA LYS A 38 -41.86 3.20 -43.30
C LYS A 38 -40.96 1.97 -43.25
N ILE A 39 -41.12 1.15 -42.20
CA ILE A 39 -40.41 -0.11 -42.04
C ILE A 39 -41.21 -1.20 -42.74
N GLU A 40 -40.80 -1.57 -43.96
CA GLU A 40 -41.36 -2.76 -44.61
C GLU A 40 -40.63 -4.01 -44.11
N GLN A 41 -41.30 -4.79 -43.28
CA GLN A 41 -40.85 -6.14 -42.97
C GLN A 41 -41.09 -7.01 -44.20
N SER A 42 -40.01 -7.43 -44.86
CA SER A 42 -40.10 -8.47 -45.89
C SER A 42 -40.74 -9.71 -45.26
N LYS A 43 -41.91 -10.12 -45.77
CA LYS A 43 -42.48 -11.44 -45.47
C LYS A 43 -41.44 -12.49 -45.84
N ILE A 44 -40.75 -13.01 -44.82
CA ILE A 44 -39.93 -14.22 -44.94
C ILE A 44 -40.93 -15.34 -45.18
N ALA A 45 -41.13 -15.69 -46.44
CA ALA A 45 -41.82 -16.91 -46.80
C ALA A 45 -41.05 -18.07 -46.16
N GLU A 46 -41.73 -18.80 -45.26
CA GLU A 46 -41.25 -20.04 -44.69
C GLU A 46 -40.88 -21.02 -45.81
N ILE A 47 -39.58 -21.20 -46.02
CA ILE A 47 -39.04 -22.41 -46.66
C ILE A 47 -38.25 -23.13 -45.57
N ILE A 48 -38.98 -23.76 -44.65
CA ILE A 48 -38.43 -24.79 -43.78
C ILE A 48 -38.40 -26.07 -44.61
N LYS A 49 -37.37 -26.25 -45.44
CA LYS A 49 -37.00 -27.60 -45.88
C LYS A 49 -36.31 -28.29 -44.70
N PRO A 50 -36.61 -29.57 -44.42
CA PRO A 50 -35.89 -30.30 -43.38
C PRO A 50 -34.43 -30.43 -43.82
N ILE A 51 -33.55 -29.69 -43.15
CA ILE A 51 -32.10 -29.79 -43.33
C ILE A 51 -31.68 -31.09 -42.62
N GLU A 52 -31.79 -32.22 -43.32
CA GLU A 52 -31.45 -33.55 -42.78
C GLU A 52 -29.95 -33.81 -42.69
N LYS A 53 -29.09 -32.91 -43.19
CA LYS A 53 -27.63 -33.03 -43.09
C LYS A 53 -26.99 -31.73 -42.65
N TYR A 54 -26.78 -31.59 -41.34
CA TYR A 54 -25.84 -30.61 -40.81
C TYR A 54 -24.42 -31.19 -40.90
N ALA A 55 -23.56 -30.54 -41.70
CA ALA A 55 -22.12 -30.78 -41.76
C ALA A 55 -21.65 -32.21 -42.13
N GLY A 56 -22.49 -33.04 -42.76
CA GLY A 56 -22.11 -34.37 -43.27
C GLY A 56 -22.15 -35.50 -42.24
N PHE A 57 -22.62 -35.25 -41.02
CA PHE A 57 -22.80 -36.27 -39.99
C PHE A 57 -24.25 -36.77 -39.94
N THR A 58 -24.43 -38.05 -39.64
CA THR A 58 -25.73 -38.64 -39.33
C THR A 58 -26.19 -38.24 -37.91
N LEU A 59 -27.50 -38.30 -37.67
CA LEU A 59 -28.08 -37.97 -36.36
C LEU A 59 -27.54 -38.88 -35.24
N GLU A 60 -27.23 -40.14 -35.54
CA GLU A 60 -26.68 -41.10 -34.57
C GLU A 60 -25.24 -40.77 -34.17
N GLU A 61 -24.40 -40.34 -35.12
CA GLU A 61 -23.04 -39.88 -34.83
C GLU A 61 -23.04 -38.65 -33.93
N TRP A 62 -23.97 -37.71 -34.16
CA TRP A 62 -24.15 -36.54 -33.30
C TRP A 62 -24.55 -36.90 -31.87
N LYS A 63 -25.43 -37.91 -31.69
CA LYS A 63 -25.82 -38.38 -30.36
C LYS A 63 -24.62 -38.97 -29.61
N THR A 64 -23.84 -39.82 -30.26
CA THR A 64 -22.64 -40.43 -29.66
C THR A 64 -21.58 -39.39 -29.33
N PHE A 65 -21.37 -38.42 -30.22
CA PHE A 65 -20.46 -37.29 -29.98
C PHE A 65 -20.90 -36.43 -28.80
N ALA A 66 -22.19 -36.07 -28.73
CA ALA A 66 -22.74 -35.25 -27.66
C ALA A 66 -22.58 -35.91 -26.28
N VAL A 67 -22.79 -37.23 -26.17
CA VAL A 67 -22.63 -37.98 -24.92
C VAL A 67 -21.21 -37.87 -24.36
N ILE A 68 -20.18 -37.80 -25.21
CA ILE A 68 -18.77 -37.69 -24.78
C ILE A 68 -18.37 -36.22 -24.57
N PHE A 69 -18.78 -35.33 -25.47
CA PHE A 69 -18.33 -33.93 -25.45
C PHE A 69 -19.03 -33.09 -24.39
N ILE A 70 -20.31 -33.32 -24.10
CA ILE A 70 -21.04 -32.54 -23.08
C ILE A 70 -20.36 -32.65 -21.71
N PRO A 71 -20.05 -33.85 -21.17
CA PRO A 71 -19.34 -33.97 -19.89
C PRO A 71 -17.96 -33.30 -19.89
N LEU A 72 -17.17 -33.46 -20.97
CA LEU A 72 -15.86 -32.82 -21.10
C LEU A 72 -15.98 -31.29 -21.12
N PHE A 73 -16.96 -30.75 -21.83
CA PHE A 73 -17.22 -29.32 -21.89
C PHE A 73 -17.69 -28.77 -20.54
N VAL A 74 -18.60 -29.46 -19.86
CA VAL A 74 -19.03 -29.10 -18.49
C VAL A 74 -17.81 -29.07 -17.56
N LEU A 75 -16.96 -30.10 -17.59
CA LEU A 75 -15.76 -30.18 -16.76
C LEU A 75 -14.76 -29.04 -17.08
N PHE A 76 -14.61 -28.69 -18.35
CA PHE A 76 -13.81 -27.55 -18.78
C PHE A 76 -14.36 -26.21 -18.25
N ILE A 77 -15.67 -25.97 -18.38
CA ILE A 77 -16.33 -24.76 -17.86
C ILE A 77 -16.22 -24.68 -16.34
N THR A 78 -16.49 -25.78 -15.62
CA THR A 78 -16.33 -25.83 -14.17
C THR A 78 -14.89 -25.51 -13.76
N ASN A 79 -13.88 -26.10 -14.41
CA ASN A 79 -12.47 -25.79 -14.15
C ASN A 79 -12.11 -24.33 -14.44
N LEU A 80 -12.70 -23.73 -15.46
CA LEU A 80 -12.47 -22.32 -15.80
C LEU A 80 -13.09 -21.40 -14.73
N VAL A 81 -14.30 -21.70 -14.27
CA VAL A 81 -14.98 -20.99 -13.18
C VAL A 81 -14.21 -21.13 -11.87
N THR A 82 -13.75 -22.33 -11.50
CA THR A 82 -12.95 -22.53 -10.28
C THR A 82 -11.63 -21.80 -10.35
N LEU A 83 -10.92 -21.82 -11.48
CA LEU A 83 -9.68 -21.07 -11.68
C LEU A 83 -9.91 -19.55 -11.57
N GLY A 84 -11.02 -19.05 -12.11
CA GLY A 84 -11.42 -17.65 -11.98
C GLY A 84 -11.66 -17.25 -10.52
N LYS A 85 -12.37 -18.09 -9.76
CA LYS A 85 -12.61 -17.89 -8.33
C LYS A 85 -11.31 -17.87 -7.52
N ILE A 86 -10.44 -18.87 -7.73
CA ILE A 86 -9.12 -18.97 -7.06
C ILE A 86 -8.26 -17.73 -7.34
N ARG A 87 -8.23 -17.24 -8.59
CA ARG A 87 -7.48 -16.03 -8.94
C ARG A 87 -8.00 -14.79 -8.21
N LYS A 88 -9.31 -14.64 -8.07
CA LYS A 88 -9.92 -13.53 -7.32
C LYS A 88 -9.56 -13.59 -5.84
N GLU A 89 -9.74 -14.75 -5.21
CA GLU A 89 -9.42 -14.97 -3.80
C GLU A 89 -7.92 -14.76 -3.51
N THR A 90 -7.05 -15.25 -4.40
CA THR A 90 -5.59 -15.07 -4.28
C THR A 90 -5.22 -13.59 -4.34
N LYS A 91 -5.78 -12.82 -5.27
CA LYS A 91 -5.52 -11.38 -5.40
C LYS A 91 -5.96 -10.61 -4.15
N GLU A 92 -7.11 -10.95 -3.58
CA GLU A 92 -7.61 -10.35 -2.35
C GLU A 92 -6.74 -10.70 -1.13
N SER A 93 -6.30 -11.95 -1.02
CA SER A 93 -5.39 -12.41 0.05
C SER A 93 -4.05 -11.67 0.00
N ILE A 94 -3.41 -11.61 -1.17
CA ILE A 94 -2.13 -10.90 -1.36
C ILE A 94 -2.28 -9.42 -0.99
N ARG A 95 -3.37 -8.77 -1.42
CA ARG A 95 -3.63 -7.36 -1.09
C ARG A 95 -3.75 -7.15 0.42
N LYS A 96 -4.46 -8.04 1.14
CA LYS A 96 -4.58 -7.96 2.61
C LYS A 96 -3.23 -8.13 3.29
N GLU A 97 -2.44 -9.11 2.86
CA GLU A 97 -1.12 -9.39 3.41
C GLU A 97 -0.15 -8.21 3.21
N LEU A 98 -0.14 -7.60 2.02
CA LEU A 98 0.66 -6.41 1.75
C LEU A 98 0.27 -5.24 2.67
N ILE A 99 -1.03 -5.01 2.88
CA ILE A 99 -1.48 -3.92 3.76
C ILE A 99 -1.10 -4.18 5.22
N ILE A 100 -1.29 -5.41 5.71
CA ILE A 100 -0.88 -5.80 7.07
C ILE A 100 0.62 -5.61 7.24
N THR A 101 1.42 -6.00 6.25
CA THR A 101 2.87 -5.83 6.26
C THR A 101 3.26 -4.36 6.28
N LEU A 102 2.61 -3.51 5.48
CA LEU A 102 2.83 -2.06 5.48
C LEU A 102 2.53 -1.43 6.84
N ILE A 103 1.37 -1.75 7.44
CA ILE A 103 1.00 -1.27 8.78
C ILE A 103 2.01 -1.75 9.81
N LYS A 104 2.40 -3.03 9.76
CA LYS A 104 3.38 -3.62 10.68
C LYS A 104 4.72 -2.89 10.58
N ASN A 105 5.23 -2.65 9.37
CA ASN A 105 6.48 -1.92 9.18
C ASN A 105 6.39 -0.49 9.73
N LYS A 106 5.27 0.22 9.51
CA LYS A 106 5.06 1.57 10.04
C LYS A 106 4.98 1.59 11.57
N LYS A 107 4.30 0.61 12.18
CA LYS A 107 4.27 0.43 13.64
C LYS A 107 5.66 0.13 14.19
N GLU A 108 6.43 -0.71 13.50
CA GLU A 108 7.82 -0.99 13.86
C GLU A 108 8.71 0.26 13.80
N GLN A 109 8.53 1.14 12.80
CA GLN A 109 9.20 2.44 12.75
C GLN A 109 8.88 3.28 14.00
N LEU A 110 7.62 3.35 14.40
CA LEU A 110 7.21 4.09 15.59
C LEU A 110 7.84 3.50 16.87
N GLU A 111 7.61 2.21 17.11
CA GLU A 111 7.96 1.54 18.36
C GLU A 111 9.48 1.43 18.57
N LYS A 112 10.23 1.14 17.50
CA LYS A 112 11.68 0.88 17.62
C LYS A 112 12.56 2.09 17.35
N TYR A 113 12.06 3.08 16.60
CA TYR A 113 12.86 4.24 16.19
C TYR A 113 12.34 5.53 16.80
N TYR A 114 11.15 5.98 16.41
CA TYR A 114 10.69 7.35 16.72
C TYR A 114 10.29 7.54 18.20
N ASP A 115 9.49 6.62 18.76
CA ASP A 115 9.02 6.70 20.14
C ASP A 115 10.15 6.73 21.17
N PRO A 116 11.14 5.82 21.15
CA PRO A 116 12.22 5.83 22.15
C PRO A 116 13.15 7.03 21.99
N ILE A 117 13.42 7.50 20.76
CA ILE A 117 14.22 8.71 20.54
C ILE A 117 13.53 9.94 21.16
N ILE A 118 12.23 10.12 20.90
CA ILE A 118 11.45 11.23 21.49
C ILE A 118 11.42 11.14 23.01
N ALA A 119 11.23 9.94 23.56
CA ALA A 119 11.24 9.73 25.00
C ALA A 119 12.58 10.20 25.62
N TYR A 120 13.72 9.78 25.09
CA TYR A 120 15.03 10.19 25.61
C TYR A 120 15.32 11.68 25.41
N LEU A 121 14.96 12.24 24.24
CA LEU A 121 15.15 13.66 23.95
C LEU A 121 14.31 14.54 24.89
N SER A 122 13.04 14.19 25.12
CA SER A 122 12.16 14.94 26.02
C SER A 122 12.63 14.89 27.48
N ILE A 123 13.14 13.75 27.95
CA ILE A 123 13.77 13.63 29.27
C ILE A 123 15.00 14.54 29.36
N ASN A 124 15.86 14.52 28.34
CA ASN A 124 17.06 15.37 28.31
C ASN A 124 16.70 16.85 28.34
N GLU A 125 15.72 17.27 27.55
CA GLU A 125 15.21 18.65 27.55
C GLU A 125 14.64 19.05 28.92
N SER A 126 13.83 18.20 29.53
CA SER A 126 13.26 18.44 30.87
C SER A 126 14.34 18.62 31.94
N ILE A 127 15.35 17.74 31.95
CA ILE A 127 16.49 17.83 32.88
C ILE A 127 17.32 19.08 32.61
N PHE A 128 17.60 19.39 31.35
CA PHE A 128 18.36 20.58 30.97
C PHE A 128 17.64 21.87 31.38
N ASN A 129 16.32 21.94 31.19
CA ASN A 129 15.54 23.13 31.55
C ASN A 129 15.41 23.28 33.08
N SER A 130 15.30 22.16 33.81
CA SER A 130 15.14 22.18 35.26
C SER A 130 16.44 22.42 36.01
N PHE A 131 17.53 21.78 35.57
CA PHE A 131 18.80 21.73 36.31
C PHE A 131 19.99 22.30 35.53
N GLY A 132 19.79 22.78 34.30
CA GLY A 132 20.88 23.31 33.49
C GLY A 132 21.38 24.68 33.96
N PRO A 133 22.47 25.20 33.37
CA PRO A 133 23.10 26.44 33.80
C PRO A 133 22.19 27.67 33.83
N LYS A 134 21.11 27.66 33.04
CA LYS A 134 20.12 28.74 32.99
C LYS A 134 19.20 28.78 34.22
N SER A 135 19.04 27.67 34.95
CA SER A 135 18.22 27.60 36.17
C SER A 135 19.03 27.86 37.45
N PHE A 136 20.31 28.20 37.33
CA PHE A 136 21.17 28.42 38.49
C PHE A 136 20.76 29.69 39.25
N PRO A 137 20.71 29.64 40.59
CA PRO A 137 20.39 30.80 41.41
C PRO A 137 21.54 31.82 41.41
N SER A 138 21.21 33.08 41.70
CA SER A 138 22.20 34.17 41.76
C SER A 138 23.12 34.11 42.99
N GLU A 139 22.71 33.43 44.05
CA GLU A 139 23.50 33.30 45.29
C GLU A 139 24.63 32.27 45.13
N ASP A 140 25.88 32.67 45.44
CA ASP A 140 27.08 31.86 45.17
C ASP A 140 27.04 30.45 45.79
N ILE A 141 26.63 30.32 47.06
CA ILE A 141 26.54 29.02 47.75
C ILE A 141 25.50 28.11 47.08
N LYS A 142 24.34 28.65 46.73
CA LYS A 142 23.27 27.87 46.07
C LYS A 142 23.65 27.53 44.63
N LYS A 143 24.44 28.38 43.97
CA LYS A 143 24.96 28.17 42.62
C LYS A 143 25.93 27.00 42.57
N GLU A 144 26.81 26.87 43.57
CA GLU A 144 27.72 25.71 43.68
C GLU A 144 26.95 24.40 43.85
N VAL A 145 25.94 24.38 44.73
CA VAL A 145 25.08 23.20 44.92
C VAL A 145 24.33 22.84 43.63
N ALA A 146 23.76 23.83 42.94
CA ALA A 146 23.09 23.63 41.66
C ALA A 146 24.05 23.11 40.58
N ALA A 147 25.28 23.62 40.54
CA ALA A 147 26.32 23.15 39.62
C ALA A 147 26.69 21.68 39.87
N ASN A 148 26.88 21.29 41.13
CA ASN A 148 27.17 19.89 41.47
C ASN A 148 26.00 18.95 41.11
N LEU A 149 24.76 19.39 41.36
CA LEU A 149 23.58 18.64 40.95
C LEU A 149 23.48 18.50 39.42
N TRP A 150 23.75 19.58 38.69
CA TRP A 150 23.79 19.58 37.23
C TRP A 150 24.82 18.59 36.70
N LEU A 151 26.05 18.59 37.24
CA LEU A 151 27.10 17.66 36.84
C LEU A 151 26.66 16.20 37.01
N GLY A 152 26.05 15.89 38.15
CA GLY A 152 25.49 14.56 38.42
C GLY A 152 24.38 14.16 37.45
N MET A 153 23.41 15.04 37.19
CA MET A 153 22.30 14.77 36.26
C MET A 153 22.77 14.65 34.81
N ARG A 154 23.73 15.48 34.41
CA ARG A 154 24.35 15.46 33.09
C ARG A 154 25.00 14.11 32.81
N GLU A 155 25.82 13.62 33.74
CA GLU A 155 26.56 12.37 33.56
C GLU A 155 25.68 11.12 33.69
N SER A 156 24.76 11.11 34.64
CA SER A 156 23.92 9.94 34.90
C SER A 156 22.71 9.81 33.96
N ILE A 157 22.17 10.93 33.44
CA ILE A 157 20.96 10.92 32.61
C ILE A 157 21.28 11.35 31.19
N ILE A 158 21.78 12.58 30.98
CA ILE A 158 21.90 13.15 29.62
C ILE A 158 22.88 12.34 28.76
N VAL A 159 24.07 12.05 29.28
CA VAL A 159 25.08 11.26 28.55
C VAL A 159 24.57 9.85 28.27
N GLN A 160 23.94 9.20 29.26
CA GLN A 160 23.39 7.85 29.09
C GLN A 160 22.27 7.82 28.04
N ASN A 161 21.38 8.79 28.06
CA ASN A 161 20.31 8.92 27.08
C ASN A 161 20.85 9.21 25.68
N ASN A 162 21.85 10.09 25.55
CA ASN A 162 22.51 10.36 24.27
C ASN A 162 23.13 9.09 23.67
N SER A 163 23.81 8.28 24.49
CA SER A 163 24.35 6.99 24.07
C SER A 163 23.26 6.02 23.59
N LYS A 164 22.11 5.98 24.27
CA LYS A 164 20.96 5.14 23.85
C LYS A 164 20.35 5.63 22.54
N ILE A 165 20.21 6.95 22.35
CA ILE A 165 19.74 7.53 21.09
C ILE A 165 20.71 7.16 19.96
N ASP A 166 22.03 7.29 20.18
CA ASP A 166 23.04 6.90 19.19
C ASP A 166 22.96 5.42 18.82
N GLU A 167 22.73 4.55 19.80
CA GLU A 167 22.53 3.12 19.57
C GLU A 167 21.29 2.86 18.73
N ILE A 168 20.16 3.51 19.03
CA ILE A 168 18.91 3.39 18.24
C ILE A 168 19.14 3.84 16.81
N ILE A 169 19.75 5.03 16.60
CA ILE A 169 20.02 5.56 15.26
C ILE A 169 20.89 4.58 14.46
N LYS A 170 21.94 4.02 15.06
CA LYS A 170 22.86 3.08 14.39
C LYS A 170 22.20 1.73 14.08
N SER A 171 21.48 1.15 15.05
CA SER A 171 20.90 -0.19 14.95
C SER A 171 19.62 -0.23 14.09
N HIS A 172 18.87 0.86 14.06
CA HIS A 172 17.56 0.94 13.39
C HIS A 172 17.54 1.98 12.27
N SER A 173 18.68 2.31 11.67
CA SER A 173 18.77 3.26 10.54
C SER A 173 17.88 2.90 9.33
N HIS A 174 17.61 1.61 9.12
CA HIS A 174 16.69 1.11 8.10
C HIS A 174 15.21 1.43 8.37
N LEU A 175 14.87 1.84 9.60
CA LEU A 175 13.53 2.29 9.98
C LEU A 175 13.34 3.80 9.80
N ILE A 176 14.39 4.55 9.44
CA ILE A 176 14.27 5.96 9.10
C ILE A 176 13.35 6.08 7.88
N SER A 177 12.34 6.92 8.03
CA SER A 177 11.36 7.12 6.98
C SER A 177 11.96 7.91 5.81
N SER A 178 11.57 7.58 4.58
CA SER A 178 12.24 8.08 3.35
C SER A 178 12.22 9.60 3.15
N ASN A 179 11.26 10.30 3.76
CA ASN A 179 11.12 11.76 3.68
C ASN A 179 11.69 12.46 4.93
N ASP A 180 12.41 11.74 5.79
CA ASP A 180 13.08 12.30 6.95
C ASP A 180 14.51 12.76 6.61
N ASP A 181 15.05 13.74 7.32
CA ASP A 181 16.40 14.26 7.07
C ASP A 181 17.44 13.49 7.89
N LEU A 182 18.17 12.61 7.20
CA LEU A 182 19.26 11.82 7.80
C LEU A 182 20.34 12.71 8.46
N ASN A 183 20.57 13.93 7.97
CA ASN A 183 21.63 14.78 8.48
C ASN A 183 21.38 15.21 9.93
N ILE A 184 20.13 15.33 10.35
CA ILE A 184 19.77 15.69 11.74
C ILE A 184 20.30 14.61 12.70
N TYR A 185 20.07 13.34 12.38
CA TYR A 185 20.53 12.21 13.19
C TYR A 185 22.05 12.03 13.15
N LEU A 186 22.68 12.25 11.99
CA LEU A 186 24.14 12.22 11.89
C LEU A 186 24.81 13.34 12.70
N ASN A 187 24.22 14.54 12.69
CA ASN A 187 24.70 15.66 13.49
C ASN A 187 24.49 15.41 14.98
N PHE A 188 23.39 14.75 15.36
CA PHE A 188 23.20 14.29 16.74
C PHE A 188 24.29 13.32 17.18
N ILE A 189 24.62 12.30 16.38
CA ILE A 189 25.68 11.33 16.72
C ILE A 189 27.03 12.04 16.91
N LYS A 190 27.37 12.97 16.00
CA LYS A 190 28.60 13.78 16.12
C LYS A 190 28.60 14.61 17.41
N HIS A 191 27.48 15.27 17.70
CA HIS A 191 27.32 16.05 18.93
C HIS A 191 27.44 15.17 20.17
N SER A 192 26.70 14.06 20.25
CA SER A 192 26.71 13.10 21.36
C SER A 192 28.13 12.61 21.67
N THR A 193 28.84 12.14 20.63
CA THR A 193 30.24 11.67 20.75
C THR A 193 31.17 12.79 21.21
N SER A 194 31.05 13.98 20.62
CA SER A 194 31.85 15.16 20.99
C SER A 194 31.57 15.61 22.42
N TYR A 195 30.30 15.59 22.83
CA TYR A 195 29.83 16.01 24.15
C TYR A 195 30.34 15.08 25.25
N GLU A 196 30.30 13.76 25.03
CA GLU A 196 30.86 12.79 25.97
C GLU A 196 32.37 13.01 26.14
N HIS A 197 33.10 13.24 25.04
CA HIS A 197 34.52 13.55 25.10
C HIS A 197 34.78 14.88 25.83
N PHE A 198 33.97 15.90 25.56
CA PHE A 198 34.07 17.22 26.19
C PHE A 198 33.88 17.16 27.71
N ILE A 199 32.95 16.32 28.20
CA ILE A 199 32.74 16.12 29.64
C ILE A 199 34.00 15.57 30.33
N LYS A 200 34.69 14.63 29.68
CA LYS A 200 35.92 14.01 30.21
C LYS A 200 37.15 14.90 30.02
N ASN A 201 37.23 15.56 28.86
CA ASN A 201 38.37 16.37 28.41
C ASN A 201 37.84 17.67 27.76
N PRO A 202 37.60 18.73 28.55
CA PRO A 202 37.11 20.00 28.03
C PRO A 202 38.03 20.53 26.93
N SER A 203 37.48 20.81 25.76
CA SER A 203 38.20 21.35 24.61
C SER A 203 37.32 22.27 23.79
N GLU A 204 37.92 23.30 23.18
CA GLU A 204 37.19 24.25 22.34
C GLU A 204 36.59 23.59 21.09
N ARG A 205 37.20 22.49 20.60
CA ARG A 205 36.71 21.73 19.44
C ARG A 205 35.26 21.27 19.59
N HIS A 206 34.73 21.13 20.80
CA HIS A 206 33.32 20.78 21.00
C HIS A 206 32.35 21.78 20.35
N SER A 207 32.72 23.06 20.24
CA SER A 207 31.85 24.08 19.61
C SER A 207 31.60 23.82 18.12
N GLU A 208 32.43 23.02 17.45
CA GLU A 208 32.26 22.61 16.05
C GLU A 208 31.13 21.57 15.87
N PHE A 209 30.67 20.95 16.96
CA PHE A 209 29.64 19.90 16.95
C PHE A 209 28.44 20.33 17.80
N PRO A 210 27.67 21.35 17.37
CA PRO A 210 26.54 21.86 18.12
C PRO A 210 25.41 20.83 18.22
N TYR A 211 24.61 20.94 19.28
CA TYR A 211 23.40 20.15 19.44
C TYR A 211 22.40 20.49 18.33
N PRO A 212 21.82 19.51 17.62
CA PRO A 212 20.82 19.78 16.59
C PRO A 212 19.50 20.18 17.24
N ALA A 213 19.28 21.49 17.44
CA ALA A 213 18.12 22.02 18.17
C ALA A 213 16.75 21.54 17.62
N THR A 214 16.67 21.25 16.32
CA THR A 214 15.43 20.82 15.66
C THR A 214 15.18 19.32 15.74
N ILE A 215 16.06 18.51 16.35
CA ILE A 215 15.92 17.04 16.33
C ILE A 215 14.61 16.58 16.99
N LEU A 216 14.25 17.15 18.13
CA LEU A 216 13.03 16.76 18.84
C LEU A 216 11.78 17.12 18.03
N GLU A 217 11.74 18.32 17.46
CA GLU A 217 10.63 18.79 16.62
C GLU A 217 10.50 17.97 15.34
N SER A 218 11.62 17.73 14.63
CA SER A 218 11.65 16.93 13.39
C SER A 218 11.21 15.50 13.65
N THR A 219 11.75 14.85 14.69
CA THR A 219 11.39 13.47 15.07
C THR A 219 9.91 13.39 15.45
N SER A 220 9.39 14.38 16.20
CA SER A 220 7.98 14.42 16.61
C SER A 220 7.03 14.66 15.44
N THR A 221 7.40 15.55 14.51
CA THR A 221 6.65 15.80 13.28
C THR A 221 6.58 14.52 12.46
N ARG A 222 7.72 13.85 12.27
CA ARG A 222 7.78 12.62 11.49
C ARG A 222 6.98 11.48 12.10
N ARG A 223 7.00 11.37 13.43
CA ARG A 223 6.12 10.46 14.18
C ARG A 223 4.64 10.72 13.88
N ALA A 224 4.21 11.99 13.94
CA ALA A 224 2.82 12.35 13.68
C ALA A 224 2.39 12.02 12.24
N GLU A 225 3.27 12.25 11.26
CA GLU A 225 3.04 11.86 9.87
C GLU A 225 2.86 10.35 9.72
N ILE A 226 3.72 9.54 10.34
CA ILE A 226 3.61 8.06 10.28
C ILE A 226 2.30 7.58 10.92
N ILE A 227 1.87 8.19 12.02
CA ILE A 227 0.57 7.88 12.65
C ILE A 227 -0.57 8.20 11.67
N SER A 228 -0.55 9.37 11.04
CA SER A 228 -1.56 9.76 10.05
C SER A 228 -1.57 8.81 8.84
N GLU A 229 -0.41 8.36 8.38
CA GLU A 229 -0.30 7.35 7.32
C GLU A 229 -0.95 6.02 7.74
N ILE A 230 -0.71 5.55 8.96
CA ILE A 230 -1.34 4.32 9.48
C ILE A 230 -2.85 4.48 9.53
N GLU A 231 -3.36 5.57 10.10
CA GLU A 231 -4.80 5.85 10.20
C GLU A 231 -5.47 5.91 8.83
N SER A 232 -4.81 6.54 7.86
CA SER A 232 -5.27 6.60 6.47
C SER A 232 -5.38 5.20 5.84
N ILE A 233 -4.34 4.36 6.03
CA ILE A 233 -4.35 2.98 5.52
C ILE A 233 -5.47 2.18 6.19
N GLU A 234 -5.63 2.27 7.51
CA GLU A 234 -6.67 1.55 8.26
C GLU A 234 -8.08 1.98 7.84
N ASN A 235 -8.30 3.28 7.61
CA ASN A 235 -9.58 3.79 7.12
C ASN A 235 -9.88 3.31 5.69
N ASN A 236 -8.89 3.33 4.80
CA ASN A 236 -9.03 2.79 3.44
C ASN A 236 -9.39 1.29 3.46
N VAL A 237 -8.80 0.51 4.37
CA VAL A 237 -9.14 -0.91 4.56
C VAL A 237 -10.58 -1.07 5.04
N LYS A 238 -11.02 -0.27 6.01
CA LYS A 238 -12.41 -0.32 6.51
C LYS A 238 -13.41 -0.01 5.40
N THR A 239 -13.14 1.00 4.58
CA THR A 239 -13.99 1.35 3.43
C THR A 239 -14.10 0.19 2.44
N ILE A 240 -12.97 -0.40 2.04
CA ILE A 240 -12.95 -1.56 1.11
C ILE A 240 -13.71 -2.76 1.70
N LEU A 241 -13.57 -3.03 3.00
CA LEU A 241 -14.28 -4.12 3.65
C LEU A 241 -15.79 -3.90 3.71
N ASN A 242 -16.24 -2.64 3.80
CA ASN A 242 -17.65 -2.30 3.77
C ASN A 242 -18.24 -2.44 2.35
N GLU A 243 -17.51 -2.00 1.32
CA GLU A 243 -17.90 -2.16 -0.09
C GLU A 243 -18.01 -3.64 -0.52
N LEU A 244 -17.22 -4.53 0.09
CA LEU A 244 -17.29 -5.98 -0.19
C LEU A 244 -18.49 -6.67 0.49
N LYS A 245 -19.11 -6.03 1.48
CA LYS A 245 -20.26 -6.57 2.22
C LYS A 245 -21.62 -6.08 1.70
N SER A 246 -21.64 -4.93 1.02
CA SER A 246 -22.82 -4.35 0.34
C SER A 246 -23.04 -4.98 -1.03
#